data_AF-A0A9D2NP38-F1
#
_entry.id   AF-A0A9D2NP38-F1
#
_cell.length_a   1.000
_cell.length_b   1.000
_cell.length_c   1.000
_cell.angle_alpha   90.00
_cell.angle_beta   90.00
_cell.angle_gamma   90.00
#
_symmetry.space_group_name_H-M   'P 1'
#
loop_
_entity.id
_entity.type
_entity.pdbx_description
1 polymer ?
#
loop_
_entity_poly.entity_id
_entity_poly.type
_entity_poly.pdbx_seq_one_letter_code
_entity_poly.pdbx_strand_id
1 'polypeptide(L)'
;MKKILEYFSVDGAVGGSQEWFKNVVMYIGGCAAATACDCCIYLALHQGMEHLYPFDVRNLSRRDYVDFSMKMKPYLKPRVNGVNKLWMFTEGFGNYLSDCGEHGIIMEELSGSRSSCGRQIRQRKIDGQEEIRYNSRAGDCIQNCAPAPKYLII
;
A
#
# COMPACT_ATOMS: atom_id res chain seq x y z
N MET A 1 7.19 -11.10 22.69
CA MET A 1 5.92 -11.33 21.96
C MET A 1 6.12 -10.98 20.50
N LYS A 2 5.72 -11.84 19.55
CA LYS A 2 5.74 -11.49 18.12
C LYS A 2 4.58 -10.52 17.86
N LYS A 3 4.87 -9.30 17.42
CA LYS A 3 3.86 -8.32 16.98
C LYS A 3 3.49 -8.67 15.54
N ILE A 4 2.36 -9.36 15.38
CA ILE A 4 1.80 -9.71 14.07
C ILE A 4 0.79 -8.63 13.74
N LEU A 5 0.95 -7.97 12.60
CA LEU A 5 -0.08 -7.10 12.05
C LEU A 5 -1.30 -7.97 11.75
N GLU A 6 -2.42 -7.70 12.39
CA GLU A 6 -3.71 -8.20 11.91
C GLU A 6 -3.95 -7.54 10.56
N TYR A 7 -3.63 -8.26 9.48
CA TYR A 7 -3.81 -7.80 8.11
C TYR A 7 -5.19 -8.22 7.60
N PHE A 8 -5.49 -7.86 6.35
CA PHE A 8 -6.76 -8.17 5.72
C PHE A 8 -6.63 -9.17 4.58
N SER A 9 -7.76 -9.77 4.23
CA SER A 9 -7.87 -10.66 3.08
C SER A 9 -8.86 -10.10 2.07
N VAL A 10 -8.56 -10.26 0.78
CA VAL A 10 -9.42 -9.91 -0.35
C VAL A 10 -9.74 -11.21 -1.10
N ASP A 11 -11.00 -11.64 -1.07
CA ASP A 11 -11.45 -12.92 -1.65
C ASP A 11 -10.53 -14.12 -1.29
N GLY A 12 -10.13 -14.22 -0.02
CA GLY A 12 -9.29 -15.30 0.51
C GLY A 12 -7.79 -15.18 0.23
N ALA A 13 -7.35 -14.16 -0.53
CA ALA A 13 -5.94 -13.82 -0.67
C ALA A 13 -5.52 -12.79 0.38
N VAL A 14 -4.30 -12.90 0.92
CA VAL A 14 -3.76 -11.93 1.88
C VAL A 14 -3.40 -10.64 1.14
N GLY A 15 -4.01 -9.51 1.52
CA GLY A 15 -3.79 -8.22 0.88
C GLY A 15 -4.26 -8.15 -0.57
N GLY A 16 -3.76 -7.13 -1.26
CA GLY A 16 -3.92 -6.98 -2.70
C GLY A 16 -2.84 -7.64 -3.54
N SER A 17 -3.12 -7.85 -4.84
CA SER A 17 -2.09 -8.27 -5.80
C SER A 17 -2.11 -7.46 -7.08
N GLN A 18 -0.92 -7.06 -7.51
CA GLN A 18 -0.67 -6.40 -8.80
C GLN A 18 -1.10 -7.27 -9.99
N GLU A 19 -1.05 -8.60 -9.85
CA GLU A 19 -1.44 -9.54 -10.91
C GLU A 19 -2.93 -9.48 -11.23
N TRP A 20 -3.75 -8.91 -10.34
CA TRP A 20 -5.18 -8.73 -10.58
C TRP A 20 -5.48 -7.58 -11.55
N PHE A 21 -4.50 -6.72 -11.84
CA PHE A 21 -4.70 -5.55 -12.67
C PHE A 21 -4.72 -5.93 -14.15
N LYS A 22 -5.85 -5.68 -14.83
CA LYS A 22 -6.01 -5.93 -16.28
C LYS A 22 -5.33 -4.87 -17.16
N ASN A 23 -5.13 -3.66 -16.64
CA ASN A 23 -4.46 -2.60 -17.39
C ASN A 23 -2.96 -2.88 -17.47
N VAL A 24 -2.38 -2.98 -18.68
CA VAL A 24 -0.98 -3.38 -18.90
C VAL A 24 0.02 -2.58 -18.06
N VAL A 25 -0.14 -1.26 -17.98
CA VAL A 25 0.76 -0.40 -17.19
C VAL A 25 0.63 -0.69 -15.69
N MET A 26 -0.59 -0.96 -15.21
CA MET A 26 -0.81 -1.36 -13.82
C MET A 26 -0.28 -2.77 -13.56
N TYR A 27 -0.47 -3.71 -14.48
CA TYR A 27 0.04 -5.07 -14.36
C TYR A 27 1.57 -5.10 -14.25
N ILE A 28 2.28 -4.20 -14.95
CA ILE A 28 3.76 -4.17 -14.95
C ILE A 28 4.31 -3.24 -13.86
N GLY A 29 3.71 -2.07 -13.66
CA GLY A 29 4.23 -1.01 -12.80
C GLY A 29 3.33 -0.59 -11.64
N GLY A 30 2.29 -1.37 -11.35
CA GLY A 30 1.25 -1.02 -10.38
C GLY A 30 1.58 -1.36 -8.92
N CYS A 31 2.77 -1.85 -8.61
CA CYS A 31 3.17 -2.20 -7.23
C CYS A 31 2.94 -1.05 -6.24
N ALA A 32 3.22 0.18 -6.66
CA ALA A 32 2.96 1.38 -5.88
C ALA A 32 1.46 1.63 -5.64
N ALA A 33 0.62 1.40 -6.66
CA ALA A 33 -0.83 1.51 -6.51
C ALA A 33 -1.38 0.43 -5.59
N ALA A 34 -0.92 -0.81 -5.72
CA ALA A 34 -1.28 -1.88 -4.80
C ALA A 34 -0.88 -1.54 -3.35
N THR A 35 0.35 -1.03 -3.15
CA THR A 35 0.78 -0.57 -1.82
C THR A 35 -0.15 0.51 -1.28
N ALA A 36 -0.43 1.58 -2.04
CA ALA A 36 -1.30 2.66 -1.59
C ALA A 36 -2.73 2.16 -1.28
N CYS A 37 -3.28 1.28 -2.10
CA CYS A 37 -4.58 0.66 -1.85
C CYS A 37 -4.59 -0.13 -0.53
N ASP A 38 -3.55 -0.93 -0.30
CA ASP A 38 -3.40 -1.71 0.93
C ASP A 38 -3.29 -0.82 2.17
N CYS A 39 -2.60 0.33 2.05
CA CYS A 39 -2.54 1.33 3.12
C CYS A 39 -3.94 1.85 3.47
N CYS A 40 -4.69 2.29 2.46
CA CYS A 40 -6.03 2.85 2.65
C CYS A 40 -6.99 1.83 3.27
N ILE A 41 -6.98 0.59 2.79
CA ILE A 41 -7.84 -0.48 3.32
C ILE A 41 -7.46 -0.80 4.76
N TYR A 42 -6.15 -0.90 5.06
CA TYR A 42 -5.70 -1.13 6.42
C TYR A 42 -6.15 -0.01 7.38
N LEU A 43 -5.94 1.25 6.99
CA LEU A 43 -6.33 2.40 7.81
C LEU A 43 -7.86 2.49 7.98
N ALA A 44 -8.62 2.15 6.95
CA ALA A 44 -10.07 2.06 7.03
C ALA A 44 -10.52 0.97 8.01
N LEU A 45 -9.94 -0.24 7.93
CA LEU A 45 -10.28 -1.38 8.80
C LEU A 45 -9.90 -1.16 10.26
N HIS A 46 -8.68 -0.68 10.51
CA HIS A 46 -8.07 -0.74 11.85
C HIS A 46 -8.01 0.61 12.55
N GLN A 47 -8.14 1.73 11.81
CA GLN A 47 -8.02 3.08 12.37
C GLN A 47 -9.28 3.92 12.22
N GLY A 48 -10.36 3.35 11.67
CA GLY A 48 -11.66 4.01 11.50
C GLY A 48 -11.66 5.05 10.37
N MET A 49 -10.70 4.99 9.45
CA MET A 49 -10.55 5.94 8.35
C MET A 49 -11.28 5.47 7.11
N GLU A 50 -12.57 5.14 7.26
CA GLU A 50 -13.38 4.55 6.20
C GLU A 50 -13.44 5.45 4.94
N HIS A 51 -13.25 6.77 5.08
CA HIS A 51 -13.20 7.73 3.97
C HIS A 51 -12.05 7.50 2.99
N LEU A 52 -10.99 6.77 3.39
CA LEU A 52 -9.86 6.44 2.52
C LEU A 52 -10.15 5.28 1.56
N TYR A 53 -11.22 4.52 1.77
CA TYR A 53 -11.60 3.42 0.91
C TYR A 53 -13.03 3.62 0.42
N PRO A 54 -13.26 3.89 -0.87
CA PRO A 54 -14.57 4.32 -1.36
C PRO A 54 -15.58 3.17 -1.56
N PHE A 55 -15.28 1.96 -1.07
CA PHE A 55 -16.11 0.77 -1.19
C PHE A 55 -16.35 0.15 0.20
N ASP A 56 -17.06 -0.98 0.26
CA ASP A 56 -17.36 -1.64 1.53
C ASP A 56 -16.12 -2.31 2.13
N VAL A 57 -15.55 -1.68 3.15
CA VAL A 57 -14.37 -2.18 3.86
C VAL A 57 -14.63 -3.51 4.60
N ARG A 58 -15.90 -3.81 4.93
CA ARG A 58 -16.27 -5.05 5.65
C ARG A 58 -16.43 -6.23 4.71
N ASN A 59 -16.49 -5.99 3.41
CA ASN A 59 -16.66 -7.00 2.38
C ASN A 59 -15.71 -6.75 1.20
N LEU A 60 -14.42 -7.01 1.44
CA LEU A 60 -13.37 -6.77 0.46
C LEU A 60 -13.42 -7.79 -0.68
N SER A 61 -13.84 -7.33 -1.86
CA SER A 61 -13.81 -8.11 -3.09
C SER A 61 -12.60 -7.74 -3.97
N ARG A 62 -12.14 -8.70 -4.77
CA ARG A 62 -11.09 -8.46 -5.78
C ARG A 62 -11.55 -7.42 -6.80
N ARG A 63 -12.84 -7.38 -7.11
CA ARG A 63 -13.41 -6.40 -8.04
C ARG A 63 -13.23 -4.98 -7.52
N ASP A 64 -13.66 -4.73 -6.28
CA ASP A 64 -13.54 -3.40 -5.67
C ASP A 64 -12.08 -3.00 -5.48
N TYR A 65 -11.21 -3.97 -5.18
CA TYR A 65 -9.77 -3.73 -5.11
C TYR A 65 -9.19 -3.25 -6.46
N VAL A 66 -9.56 -3.91 -7.56
CA VAL A 66 -9.10 -3.51 -8.91
C VAL A 66 -9.70 -2.16 -9.32
N ASP A 67 -10.96 -1.91 -9.02
CA ASP A 67 -11.60 -0.62 -9.30
C ASP A 67 -10.96 0.51 -8.46
N PHE A 68 -10.58 0.21 -7.22
CA PHE A 68 -9.85 1.14 -6.37
C PHE A 68 -8.45 1.45 -6.89
N SER A 69 -7.70 0.45 -7.34
CA SER A 69 -6.36 0.67 -7.89
C SER A 69 -6.38 1.55 -9.14
N MET A 70 -7.46 1.47 -9.93
CA MET A 70 -7.67 2.35 -11.07
C MET A 70 -7.99 3.80 -10.65
N LYS A 71 -8.67 4.02 -9.51
CA LYS A 71 -8.79 5.37 -8.91
C LYS A 71 -7.45 5.91 -8.44
N MET A 72 -6.54 5.06 -7.97
CA MET A 72 -5.20 5.44 -7.51
C MET A 72 -4.23 5.77 -8.66
N LYS A 73 -4.46 5.20 -9.85
CA LYS A 73 -3.63 5.35 -11.05
C LYS A 73 -3.30 6.81 -11.43
N PRO A 74 -4.25 7.77 -11.54
CA PRO A 74 -3.93 9.15 -11.92
C PRO A 74 -3.03 9.88 -10.92
N TYR A 75 -3.05 9.47 -9.65
CA TYR A 75 -2.22 10.06 -8.60
C TYR A 75 -0.77 9.56 -8.67
N LEU A 76 -0.60 8.24 -8.74
CA LEU A 76 0.73 7.61 -8.72
C LEU A 76 1.41 7.56 -10.08
N LYS A 77 0.63 7.67 -11.16
CA LYS A 77 1.08 7.68 -12.56
C LYS A 77 2.12 6.56 -12.85
N PRO A 78 1.78 5.28 -12.59
CA PRO A 78 2.68 4.17 -12.80
C PRO A 78 3.12 4.06 -14.26
N ARG A 79 4.31 3.49 -14.46
CA ARG A 79 5.03 3.39 -15.74
C ARG A 79 5.59 1.98 -15.90
N VAL A 80 6.20 1.68 -17.03
CA VAL A 80 6.86 0.36 -17.25
C VAL A 80 7.91 0.06 -16.18
N ASN A 81 8.61 1.08 -15.67
CA ASN A 81 9.59 0.95 -14.58
C ASN A 81 8.96 1.11 -13.17
N GLY A 82 7.63 1.11 -13.08
CA GLY A 82 6.89 1.44 -11.86
C GLY A 82 7.04 2.90 -11.41
N VAL A 83 6.67 3.14 -10.16
CA VAL A 83 6.94 4.40 -9.44
C VAL A 83 8.26 4.22 -8.70
N ASN A 84 9.36 4.60 -9.36
CA ASN A 84 10.72 4.24 -8.94
C ASN A 84 11.47 5.32 -8.16
N LYS A 85 10.86 6.49 -7.96
CA LYS A 85 11.37 7.54 -7.08
C LYS A 85 10.44 7.68 -5.89
N LEU A 86 11.00 7.76 -4.69
CA LEU A 86 10.21 7.85 -3.46
C LEU A 86 9.26 9.06 -3.49
N TRP A 87 9.76 10.23 -3.89
CA TRP A 87 8.95 11.45 -3.94
C TRP A 87 7.72 11.32 -4.85
N MET A 88 7.80 10.54 -5.93
CA MET A 88 6.64 10.31 -6.82
C MET A 88 5.54 9.54 -6.10
N PHE A 89 5.91 8.59 -5.24
CA PHE A 89 4.95 7.86 -4.42
C PHE A 89 4.37 8.76 -3.33
N THR A 90 5.21 9.47 -2.58
CA THR A 90 4.74 10.30 -1.45
C THR A 90 3.90 11.49 -1.92
N GLU A 91 4.29 12.14 -3.02
CA GLU A 91 3.50 13.23 -3.60
C GLU A 91 2.19 12.70 -4.17
N GLY A 92 2.25 11.66 -5.01
CA GLY A 92 1.06 11.09 -5.63
C GLY A 92 0.07 10.59 -4.58
N PHE A 93 0.52 9.79 -3.62
CA PHE A 93 -0.35 9.27 -2.58
C PHE A 93 -0.86 10.37 -1.64
N GLY A 94 -0.03 11.37 -1.33
CA GLY A 94 -0.43 12.53 -0.53
C GLY A 94 -1.55 13.33 -1.20
N ASN A 95 -1.49 13.49 -2.53
CA ASN A 95 -2.56 14.12 -3.29
C ASN A 95 -3.87 13.32 -3.22
N TYR A 96 -3.81 11.98 -3.27
CA TYR A 96 -5.00 11.15 -3.08
C TYR A 96 -5.59 11.34 -1.68
N LEU A 97 -4.76 11.30 -0.63
CA LEU A 97 -5.20 11.51 0.74
C LEU A 97 -5.87 12.89 0.90
N SER A 98 -5.25 13.93 0.35
CA SER A 98 -5.80 15.29 0.35
C SER A 98 -7.15 15.38 -0.37
N ASP A 99 -7.31 14.72 -1.52
CA ASP A 99 -8.58 14.68 -2.27
C ASP A 99 -9.68 13.93 -1.49
N CYS A 100 -9.30 12.97 -0.64
CA CYS A 100 -10.21 12.32 0.31
C CYS A 100 -10.50 13.16 1.56
N GLY A 101 -9.89 14.35 1.70
CA GLY A 101 -10.00 15.21 2.88
C GLY A 101 -9.13 14.77 4.07
N GLU A 102 -8.15 13.90 3.83
CA GLU A 102 -7.22 13.42 4.85
C GLU A 102 -5.93 14.24 4.85
N HIS A 103 -5.70 14.97 5.96
CA HIS A 103 -4.52 15.81 6.15
C HIS A 103 -3.69 15.45 7.39
N GLY A 104 -4.11 14.44 8.16
CA GLY A 104 -3.46 13.98 9.39
C GLY A 104 -2.40 12.89 9.17
N ILE A 105 -2.30 12.34 7.97
CA ILE A 105 -1.30 11.33 7.60
C ILE A 105 -0.04 11.99 7.07
N ILE A 106 1.11 11.55 7.58
CA ILE A 106 2.42 11.97 7.10
C ILE A 106 3.21 10.74 6.65
N MET A 107 3.84 10.87 5.49
CA MET A 107 4.75 9.86 4.96
C MET A 107 6.19 10.31 5.23
N GLU A 108 6.92 9.50 5.99
CA GLU A 108 8.33 9.75 6.31
C GLU A 108 9.21 8.73 5.57
N GLU A 109 10.30 9.22 4.98
CA GLU A 109 11.33 8.34 4.44
C GLU A 109 12.11 7.70 5.58
N LEU A 110 12.17 6.36 5.59
CA LEU A 110 13.08 5.64 6.47
C LEU A 110 14.42 5.43 5.74
N SER A 111 15.49 5.99 6.29
CA SER A 111 16.84 5.74 5.80
C SER A 111 17.29 4.32 6.16
N GLY A 112 17.08 3.36 5.26
CA GLY A 112 17.52 1.97 5.48
C GLY A 112 19.00 1.76 5.16
N SER A 113 19.81 1.34 6.15
CA SER A 113 21.12 0.76 5.87
C SER A 113 20.95 -0.63 5.23
N ARG A 114 21.19 -0.72 3.92
CA ARG A 114 21.37 -1.93 3.07
C ARG A 114 20.69 -3.20 3.60
N SER A 115 19.38 -3.36 3.36
CA SER A 115 18.71 -4.67 3.11
C SER A 115 17.17 -4.61 3.16
N SER A 116 16.55 -3.51 3.59
CA SER A 116 15.10 -3.34 3.55
C SER A 116 14.75 -1.95 3.02
N CYS A 117 14.38 -1.87 1.75
CA CYS A 117 13.57 -0.77 1.26
C CYS A 117 12.17 -1.03 1.82
N GLY A 118 11.80 -0.35 2.89
CA GLY A 118 10.47 -0.38 3.48
C GLY A 118 9.95 1.05 3.55
N ARG A 119 8.66 1.24 3.31
CA ARG A 119 8.01 2.56 3.48
C ARG A 119 7.21 2.53 4.77
N GLN A 120 7.33 3.58 5.60
CA GLN A 120 6.47 3.76 6.76
C GLN A 120 5.46 4.88 6.51
N ILE A 121 4.19 4.63 6.82
CA ILE A 121 3.15 5.66 6.85
C ILE A 121 2.80 5.89 8.30
N ARG A 122 2.94 7.12 8.78
CA ARG A 122 2.60 7.48 10.17
C ARG A 122 1.39 8.40 10.17
N GLN A 123 0.34 7.98 10.88
CA GLN A 123 -0.74 8.87 11.27
C GLN A 123 -0.23 9.79 12.39
N ARG A 124 -0.45 11.11 12.32
CA ARG A 124 -0.38 11.95 13.52
C ARG A 124 -1.59 11.66 14.40
N LYS A 125 -1.57 10.57 15.17
CA LYS A 125 -2.26 10.54 16.46
C LYS A 125 -1.21 10.91 17.50
N ILE A 126 -1.46 12.01 18.23
CA ILE A 126 -0.78 12.28 19.50
C ILE A 126 -1.15 11.09 20.36
N ASP A 127 -0.26 10.09 20.42
CA ASP A 127 -0.14 8.99 21.38
C ASP A 127 0.38 7.73 20.67
N GLY A 128 1.67 7.44 20.89
CA GLY A 128 2.26 6.10 20.72
C GLY A 128 2.80 5.76 19.34
N GLN A 129 4.07 6.09 19.08
CA GLN A 129 4.84 5.53 17.98
C GLN A 129 5.07 4.02 18.21
N GLU A 130 4.70 3.16 17.27
CA GLU A 130 5.19 1.78 17.25
C GLU A 130 5.71 1.38 15.86
N GLU A 131 6.83 0.65 15.86
CA GLU A 131 7.55 0.18 14.67
C GLU A 131 7.33 -1.34 14.53
N ILE A 132 6.89 -1.82 13.36
CA ILE A 132 6.53 -3.24 13.13
C ILE A 132 7.38 -3.83 11.97
N ARG A 133 7.99 -5.01 12.17
CA ARG A 133 8.71 -5.79 11.14
C ARG A 133 8.04 -7.14 10.87
N TYR A 134 8.00 -7.56 9.60
CA TYR A 134 7.30 -8.76 9.12
C TYR A 134 8.21 -9.87 8.59
N ASN A 135 7.72 -11.12 8.55
CA ASN A 135 8.35 -12.31 7.96
C ASN A 135 7.28 -13.15 7.23
N SER A 136 7.38 -13.31 5.90
CA SER A 136 6.59 -14.30 5.15
C SER A 136 7.42 -15.55 4.89
N ARG A 137 6.94 -16.70 5.39
CA ARG A 137 7.23 -18.00 4.78
C ARG A 137 6.22 -18.23 3.66
N ALA A 138 6.61 -17.88 2.45
CA ALA A 138 6.15 -18.52 1.21
C ALA A 138 7.24 -18.28 0.18
N GLY A 139 8.00 -19.34 -0.11
CA GLY A 139 9.02 -19.38 -1.14
C GLY A 139 8.40 -19.38 -2.53
N ASP A 140 9.30 -19.13 -3.49
CA ASP A 140 9.20 -19.47 -4.91
C ASP A 140 8.15 -18.71 -5.73
N CYS A 141 8.55 -17.52 -6.22
CA CYS A 141 8.35 -17.18 -7.63
C CYS A 141 9.17 -15.94 -8.06
N ILE A 142 9.99 -16.16 -9.10
CA ILE A 142 10.47 -15.22 -10.13
C ILE A 142 11.68 -14.34 -9.76
N GLN A 143 12.84 -14.85 -10.18
CA GLN A 143 14.06 -14.09 -10.45
C GLN A 143 13.79 -13.04 -11.56
N ASN A 144 14.36 -11.83 -11.39
CA ASN A 144 14.60 -10.77 -12.40
C ASN A 144 13.64 -9.59 -12.59
N CYS A 145 12.73 -9.30 -11.66
CA CYS A 145 12.19 -7.95 -11.52
C CYS A 145 12.49 -7.43 -10.11
N ALA A 146 13.07 -6.23 -10.01
CA ALA A 146 13.43 -5.61 -8.73
C ALA A 146 12.29 -5.78 -7.70
N PRO A 147 12.58 -6.31 -6.50
CA PRO A 147 11.53 -6.68 -5.55
C PRO A 147 10.75 -5.43 -5.16
N ALA A 148 9.43 -5.44 -5.40
CA ALA A 148 8.54 -4.52 -4.72
C ALA A 148 8.86 -4.57 -3.22
N PRO A 149 9.02 -3.41 -2.55
CA PRO A 149 9.47 -3.38 -1.17
C PRO A 149 8.49 -4.15 -0.29
N LYS A 150 8.98 -5.22 0.33
CA LYS A 150 8.23 -6.21 1.13
C LYS A 150 7.79 -5.70 2.51
N TYR A 151 7.72 -4.38 2.71
CA TYR A 151 7.42 -3.78 4.00
C TYR A 151 6.64 -2.49 3.82
N LEU A 152 5.37 -2.54 4.19
CA LEU A 152 4.60 -1.39 4.60
C LEU A 152 4.58 -1.44 6.13
N ILE A 153 5.34 -0.55 6.76
CA ILE A 153 5.25 -0.33 8.21
C ILE A 153 4.15 0.73 8.37
N ILE A 154 3.12 0.46 9.14
CA ILE A 154 2.13 1.45 9.55
C ILE A 154 2.36 1.65 11.04
#